data_AF-A0AAU9UGD8-F1
#
_entry.id   AF-A0AAU9UGD8-F1
#
_cell.length_a   1.000
_cell.length_b   1.000
_cell.length_c   1.000
_cell.angle_alpha   90.00
_cell.angle_beta   90.00
_cell.angle_gamma   90.00
#
_symmetry.space_group_name_H-M   'P 1'
#
loop_
_entity.id
_entity.type
_entity.pdbx_description
1 polymer ?
#
loop_
_entity_poly.entity_id
_entity_poly.type
_entity_poly.pdbx_seq_one_letter_code
_entity_poly.pdbx_strand_id
1 'polypeptide(L)'
;MYHQVSTKVRSPAGTSDEFDVKVGVHQGSALSPLLFNIVMNHLTSNLQRAPPWDILYADDVVIISEDVNNLQHILEKWREALETSGLRISREKTEYMHCNFSGVNNKHTV
;
A
#
# COMPACT_ATOMS: atom_id res chain seq x y z
N MET A 1 -7.04 12.67 18.88
CA MET A 1 -5.83 11.82 18.92
C MET A 1 -4.63 12.51 18.29
N TYR A 2 -4.80 13.19 17.14
CA TYR A 2 -3.86 14.20 16.65
C TYR A 2 -4.60 15.54 16.58
N HIS A 3 -4.24 16.49 17.42
CA HIS A 3 -4.76 17.86 17.38
C HIS A 3 -3.60 18.80 17.65
N GLN A 4 -3.47 19.87 16.85
CA GLN A 4 -2.39 20.86 16.98
C GLN A 4 -1.00 20.22 17.09
N VAL A 5 -0.72 19.25 16.22
CA VAL A 5 0.55 18.52 16.27
C VAL A 5 1.58 19.26 15.43
N SER A 6 2.70 19.59 16.06
CA SER A 6 3.88 20.16 15.43
C SER A 6 5.04 19.17 15.46
N THR A 7 6.00 19.31 14.55
CA THR A 7 7.20 18.46 14.53
C THR A 7 8.46 19.25 14.15
N LYS A 8 9.62 18.64 14.43
CA LYS A 8 10.95 19.15 14.07
C LYS A 8 11.77 18.00 13.48
N VAL A 9 12.60 18.30 12.50
CA VAL A 9 13.49 17.33 11.86
C VAL A 9 14.92 17.56 12.33
N ARG A 10 15.54 16.53 12.90
CA ARG A 10 16.98 16.54 13.23
C ARG A 10 17.77 15.93 12.08
N SER A 11 18.72 16.68 11.54
CA SER A 11 19.63 16.26 10.47
C SER A 11 21.09 16.54 10.85
N PRO A 12 22.09 16.07 10.08
CA PRO A 12 23.49 16.44 10.29
C PRO A 12 23.77 17.95 10.23
N ALA A 13 22.93 18.71 9.51
CA ALA A 13 23.04 20.17 9.42
C ALA A 13 22.43 20.91 10.62
N GLY A 14 21.77 20.21 11.55
CA GLY A 14 21.10 20.78 12.72
C GLY A 14 19.64 20.34 12.84
N THR A 15 18.93 20.96 13.79
CA THR A 15 17.47 20.76 13.99
C THR A 15 16.71 21.83 13.24
N SER A 16 15.65 21.47 12.51
CA SER A 16 14.78 22.42 11.81
C SER A 16 13.96 23.27 12.79
N ASP A 17 13.42 24.37 12.27
CA ASP A 17 12.32 25.06 12.93
C ASP A 17 11.08 24.16 13.04
N GLU A 18 10.19 24.53 13.94
CA GLU A 18 8.92 23.84 14.17
C GLU A 18 7.94 24.10 13.04
N PHE A 19 7.23 23.06 12.61
CA PHE A 19 6.16 23.19 11.63
C PHE A 19 4.97 22.30 11.95
N ASP A 20 3.78 22.75 11.52
CA ASP A 20 2.52 22.07 11.78
C ASP A 20 2.32 20.85 10.88
N VAL A 21 1.84 19.76 11.46
CA VAL A 21 1.44 18.54 10.75
C VAL A 21 -0.08 18.57 10.54
N LYS A 22 -0.49 18.92 9.31
CA LYS A 22 -1.91 19.04 8.93
C LYS A 22 -2.52 17.77 8.35
N VAL A 23 -1.69 16.88 7.81
CA VAL A 23 -2.10 15.65 7.12
C VAL A 23 -1.16 14.51 7.46
N GLY A 24 -1.68 13.29 7.36
CA GLY A 24 -0.93 12.08 7.64
C GLY A 24 -0.81 11.77 9.14
N VAL A 25 -0.14 10.66 9.41
CA VAL A 25 0.17 10.19 10.77
C VAL A 25 1.64 10.50 11.10
N HIS A 26 1.95 10.62 12.39
CA HIS A 26 3.32 10.95 12.81
C HIS A 26 4.28 9.80 12.50
N GLN A 27 5.26 10.01 11.60
CA GLN A 27 6.28 9.01 11.32
C GLN A 27 7.14 8.75 12.56
N GLY A 28 7.40 7.47 12.84
CA GLY A 28 8.12 7.04 14.05
C GLY A 28 7.25 6.90 15.31
N SER A 29 5.95 7.25 15.25
CA SER A 29 5.01 6.92 16.33
C SER A 29 4.63 5.43 16.29
N ALA A 30 4.65 4.77 17.45
CA ALA A 30 4.24 3.38 17.60
C ALA A 30 2.76 3.13 17.26
N LEU A 31 1.91 4.17 17.31
CA LEU A 31 0.48 4.09 17.02
C LEU A 31 0.16 4.33 15.55
N SER A 32 1.05 4.97 14.81
CA SER A 32 0.83 5.30 13.39
C SER A 32 0.59 4.07 12.50
N PRO A 33 1.35 2.95 12.65
CA PRO A 33 1.08 1.74 11.86
C PRO A 33 -0.32 1.16 12.12
N LEU A 34 -0.78 1.16 13.37
CA LEU A 34 -2.11 0.66 13.72
C LEU A 34 -3.22 1.51 13.09
N LEU A 35 -3.09 2.84 13.19
CA LEU A 35 -4.06 3.76 12.58
C LEU A 35 -4.09 3.62 11.06
N PHE A 36 -2.92 3.49 10.44
CA PHE A 36 -2.82 3.25 9.00
C PHE A 36 -3.54 1.94 8.61
N ASN A 37 -3.30 0.85 9.34
CA ASN A 37 -3.97 -0.43 9.09
C ASN A 37 -5.49 -0.36 9.25
N ILE A 38 -6.01 0.36 10.25
CA ILE A 38 -7.46 0.54 10.45
C ILE A 38 -8.08 1.27 9.26
N VAL A 39 -7.45 2.36 8.80
CA VAL A 39 -7.91 3.13 7.65
C VAL A 39 -7.85 2.27 6.39
N MET A 40 -6.72 1.63 6.12
CA MET A 40 -6.57 0.78 4.94
C MET A 40 -7.57 -0.38 4.92
N ASN A 41 -7.81 -1.03 6.06
CA ASN A 41 -8.80 -2.10 6.17
C ASN A 41 -10.21 -1.59 5.83
N HIS A 42 -10.58 -0.39 6.27
CA HIS A 42 -11.87 0.21 5.93
C HIS A 42 -11.97 0.51 4.42
N LEU A 43 -10.97 1.21 3.87
CA LEU A 43 -10.96 1.65 2.46
C LEU A 43 -10.95 0.50 1.46
N THR A 44 -10.31 -0.62 1.83
CA THR A 44 -10.11 -1.77 0.93
C THR A 44 -11.06 -2.93 1.20
N SER A 45 -11.97 -2.80 2.17
CA SER A 45 -12.90 -3.87 2.59
C SER A 45 -13.74 -4.47 1.46
N ASN A 46 -14.13 -3.66 0.46
CA ASN A 46 -14.91 -4.10 -0.70
C ASN A 46 -14.06 -4.48 -1.92
N LEU A 47 -12.73 -4.35 -1.82
CA LEU A 47 -11.79 -4.60 -2.90
C LEU A 47 -11.03 -5.91 -2.72
N GLN A 48 -10.65 -6.23 -1.48
CA GLN A 48 -9.78 -7.37 -1.18
C GLN A 48 -10.43 -8.70 -1.52
N ARG A 49 -9.79 -9.45 -2.40
CA ARG A 49 -10.01 -10.88 -2.61
C ARG A 49 -9.18 -11.68 -1.62
N ALA A 50 -9.62 -12.90 -1.32
CA ALA A 50 -8.87 -13.79 -0.44
C ALA A 50 -7.46 -14.09 -1.01
N PRO A 51 -6.45 -14.32 -0.16
CA PRO A 51 -5.11 -14.72 -0.61
C PRO A 51 -5.15 -15.95 -1.54
N PRO A 52 -4.25 -16.02 -2.54
CA PRO A 52 -3.12 -15.10 -2.77
C PRO A 52 -3.47 -13.89 -3.67
N TRP A 53 -4.75 -13.70 -4.02
CA TRP A 53 -5.14 -12.81 -5.12
C TRP A 53 -4.90 -11.33 -4.85
N ASP A 54 -5.18 -10.87 -3.63
CA ASP A 54 -4.82 -9.52 -3.17
C ASP A 54 -4.11 -9.64 -1.83
N ILE A 55 -2.95 -9.00 -1.71
CA ILE A 55 -2.13 -9.00 -0.49
C ILE A 55 -1.79 -7.55 -0.17
N LEU A 56 -2.16 -7.11 1.03
CA LEU A 56 -1.85 -5.79 1.56
C LEU A 56 -0.82 -5.93 2.68
N TYR A 57 0.25 -5.14 2.62
CA TYR A 57 1.22 -5.02 3.71
C TYR A 57 1.71 -3.58 3.82
N ALA A 58 1.39 -2.92 4.94
CA ALA A 58 1.63 -1.49 5.07
C ALA A 58 1.10 -0.74 3.81
N ASP A 59 1.90 0.14 3.21
CA ASP A 59 1.55 0.88 2.00
C ASP A 59 1.68 0.08 0.69
N ASP A 60 2.21 -1.14 0.74
CA ASP A 60 2.37 -2.01 -0.43
C ASP A 60 1.13 -2.88 -0.67
N VAL A 61 0.71 -2.96 -1.93
CA VAL A 61 -0.39 -3.80 -2.41
C VAL A 61 0.11 -4.67 -3.56
N VAL A 62 -0.13 -5.98 -3.46
CA VAL A 62 0.07 -6.94 -4.56
C VAL A 62 -1.29 -7.38 -5.07
N ILE A 63 -1.52 -7.23 -6.38
CA ILE A 63 -2.73 -7.68 -7.08
C ILE A 63 -2.31 -8.76 -8.08
N ILE A 64 -2.91 -9.94 -7.97
CA ILE A 64 -2.64 -11.09 -8.84
C ILE A 64 -3.87 -11.37 -9.71
N SER A 65 -3.63 -11.64 -10.99
CA SER A 65 -4.65 -12.03 -11.97
C SER A 65 -4.01 -12.92 -13.03
N GLU A 66 -4.78 -13.86 -13.56
CA GLU A 66 -4.37 -14.72 -14.68
C GLU A 66 -4.44 -14.00 -16.03
N ASP A 67 -5.26 -12.95 -16.12
CA ASP A 67 -5.44 -12.11 -17.31
C ASP A 67 -5.00 -10.67 -17.05
N VAL A 68 -4.28 -10.09 -18.02
CA VAL A 68 -3.73 -8.72 -17.94
C VAL A 68 -4.84 -7.67 -17.99
N ASN A 69 -5.92 -7.89 -18.76
CA ASN A 69 -7.01 -6.93 -18.83
C ASN A 69 -7.78 -6.89 -17.50
N ASN A 70 -8.00 -8.05 -16.89
CA ASN A 70 -8.58 -8.16 -15.56
C ASN A 70 -7.66 -7.56 -14.49
N LEU A 71 -6.34 -7.73 -14.59
CA LEU A 71 -5.38 -7.06 -13.69
C LEU A 71 -5.54 -5.54 -13.74
N GLN A 72 -5.58 -4.98 -14.94
CA GLN A 72 -5.75 -3.54 -15.14
C GLN A 72 -7.11 -3.04 -14.62
N HIS A 73 -8.17 -3.82 -14.82
CA HIS A 73 -9.50 -3.51 -14.29
C HIS A 73 -9.55 -3.48 -12.76
N ILE A 74 -8.88 -4.45 -12.10
CA ILE A 74 -8.79 -4.48 -10.64
C ILE A 74 -7.96 -3.29 -10.16
N LEU A 75 -6.80 -3.03 -10.77
CA LEU A 75 -5.96 -1.88 -10.42
C LEU A 75 -6.75 -0.56 -10.49
N GLU A 76 -7.60 -0.40 -11.51
CA GLU A 76 -8.42 0.81 -11.65
C GLU A 76 -9.45 0.96 -10.52
N LYS A 77 -10.11 -0.13 -10.10
CA LYS A 77 -11.00 -0.09 -8.93
C LYS A 77 -10.26 0.30 -7.65
N TRP A 78 -9.04 -0.22 -7.46
CA TRP A 78 -8.19 0.16 -6.34
C TRP A 78 -7.82 1.65 -6.40
N ARG A 79 -7.45 2.15 -7.57
CA ARG A 79 -7.13 3.55 -7.81
C ARG A 79 -8.30 4.46 -7.44
N GLU A 80 -9.50 4.16 -7.94
CA GLU A 80 -10.71 4.96 -7.67
C GLU A 80 -11.04 5.03 -6.18
N ALA A 81 -11.04 3.90 -5.48
CA ALA A 81 -11.36 3.84 -4.06
C ALA A 81 -10.33 4.59 -3.17
N LEU A 82 -9.04 4.41 -3.47
CA LEU A 82 -7.96 5.06 -2.73
C LEU A 82 -7.91 6.57 -3.01
N GLU A 83 -8.03 6.99 -4.27
CA GLU A 83 -8.00 8.41 -4.65
C GLU A 83 -9.20 9.19 -4.12
N THR A 84 -10.39 8.58 -4.11
CA THR A 84 -11.59 9.18 -3.49
C THR A 84 -11.38 9.44 -1.99
N SER A 85 -10.49 8.68 -1.37
CA SER A 85 -10.14 8.78 0.06
C SER A 85 -8.88 9.61 0.33
N GLY A 86 -8.31 10.25 -0.70
CA GLY A 86 -7.13 11.11 -0.57
C GLY A 86 -5.78 10.36 -0.61
N LEU A 87 -5.78 9.06 -0.89
CA LEU A 87 -4.56 8.27 -1.11
C LEU A 87 -4.24 8.18 -2.60
N ARG A 88 -2.96 8.12 -2.96
CA ARG A 88 -2.54 8.02 -4.37
C ARG A 88 -1.66 6.81 -4.58
N ILE A 89 -1.92 6.09 -5.66
CA ILE A 89 -1.04 5.03 -6.16
C ILE A 89 0.16 5.69 -6.86
N SER A 90 1.37 5.32 -6.45
CA SER A 90 2.60 5.84 -7.05
C SER A 90 2.91 5.12 -8.36
N ARG A 91 2.66 5.78 -9.49
CA ARG A 91 2.96 5.24 -10.83
C ARG A 91 4.43 4.89 -11.03
N GLU A 92 5.33 5.63 -10.37
CA GLU A 92 6.78 5.40 -10.47
C GLU A 92 7.25 4.17 -9.70
N LYS A 93 6.48 3.73 -8.68
CA LYS A 93 6.80 2.57 -7.85
C LYS A 93 5.97 1.33 -8.18
N THR A 94 4.88 1.48 -8.92
CA THR A 94 4.03 0.37 -9.32
C THR A 94 4.68 -0.41 -10.45
N GLU A 95 4.99 -1.68 -10.19
CA GLU A 95 5.63 -2.57 -11.14
C GLU A 95 4.69 -3.69 -11.60
N TYR A 96 4.88 -4.14 -12.84
CA TYR A 96 4.18 -5.30 -13.40
C TYR A 96 5.12 -6.50 -13.48
N MET A 97 4.67 -7.65 -13.00
CA MET A 97 5.42 -8.90 -13.06
C MET A 97 4.59 -10.01 -13.71
N HIS A 98 5.14 -10.62 -14.75
CA HIS A 98 4.54 -11.78 -15.41
C HIS A 98 5.20 -13.07 -14.91
N CYS A 99 4.43 -13.93 -14.24
CA CYS A 99 4.91 -15.19 -13.71
C CYS A 99 4.46 -16.36 -14.59
N ASN A 100 5.40 -17.04 -15.24
CA ASN A 100 5.10 -18.29 -15.92
C ASN A 100 5.43 -19.49 -15.01
N PHE A 101 4.40 -20.07 -14.39
CA PHE A 101 4.54 -21.22 -13.49
C PHE A 101 4.56 -22.58 -14.20
N SER A 102 4.58 -22.61 -15.55
CA SER A 102 4.51 -23.85 -16.34
C SER A 102 5.77 -24.75 -16.26
N GLY A 103 6.70 -24.51 -15.35
CA GLY A 103 8.04 -25.14 -15.31
C GLY A 103 8.28 -26.20 -14.23
N VAL A 104 7.35 -26.46 -13.30
CA VAL A 104 7.55 -27.45 -12.22
C VAL A 104 6.84 -28.76 -12.54
N ASN A 105 7.33 -29.47 -13.55
CA ASN A 105 7.05 -30.89 -13.77
C ASN A 105 8.38 -31.64 -13.86
N ASN A 106 9.16 -31.63 -12.78
CA ASN A 106 10.29 -32.55 -12.64
C ASN A 106 9.78 -33.89 -12.10
N LYS A 107 9.44 -34.75 -13.08
CA LYS A 107 9.56 -36.21 -13.10
C LYS A 107 9.98 -36.88 -11.78
N HIS A 108 9.00 -37.30 -10.99
CA HIS A 108 9.13 -38.56 -10.26
C HIS A 108 8.62 -39.67 -11.19
N THR A 109 9.54 -40.30 -11.90
CA THR A 109 9.27 -41.55 -12.62
C THR A 109 10.32 -42.55 -12.19
N VAL A 110 9.86 -43.41 -11.28
CA VAL A 110 10.39 -44.71 -10.80
C VAL A 110 11.78 -44.72 -10.18
#